data_AF-U3TYZ5-F1
#
_entry.id   AF-U3TYZ5-F1
#
_cell.length_a   1.000
_cell.length_b   1.000
_cell.length_c   1.000
_cell.angle_alpha   90.00
_cell.angle_beta   90.00
_cell.angle_gamma   90.00
#
_symmetry.space_group_name_H-M   'P 1'
#
loop_
_entity.id
_entity.type
_entity.pdbx_description
1 polymer ?
#
loop_
_entity_poly.entity_id
_entity_poly.type
_entity_poly.pdbx_seq_one_letter_code
_entity_poly.pdbx_strand_id
1 'polypeptide(L)'
;MIVRPHQHWFLRLFDWHGSVLSRIAFRLSLNLLMSVIAILGYPWYSTLGIHLTTAPFSLIGVSIAIFLGFRNNASYARFIEARTLWGNMQHYSALAAALG
;
A
#
# COMPACT_ATOMS: atom_id res chain seq x y z
N MET A 1 22.31 0.37 -3.64
CA MET A 1 21.39 -0.05 -2.55
C MET A 1 21.16 1.17 -1.65
N ILE A 2 19.93 1.59 -1.39
CA ILE A 2 19.68 2.67 -0.42
C ILE A 2 19.96 2.06 0.96
N VAL A 3 21.20 2.20 1.43
CA VAL A 3 21.60 1.80 2.78
C VAL A 3 21.06 2.88 3.72
N ARG A 4 19.87 2.65 4.28
CA ARG A 4 19.33 3.52 5.34
C ARG A 4 19.96 3.10 6.67
N PRO A 5 20.36 4.05 7.53
CA PRO A 5 20.79 3.72 8.88
C PRO A 5 19.67 2.96 9.63
N HIS A 6 20.05 2.06 10.52
CA HIS A 6 19.14 1.18 11.24
C HIS A 6 18.31 1.96 12.27
N GLN A 7 17.24 2.60 11.82
CA GLN A 7 16.24 3.21 12.69
C GLN A 7 15.18 2.19 13.10
N HIS A 8 14.74 2.23 14.37
CA HIS A 8 13.64 1.41 14.87
C HIS A 8 12.38 1.60 14.00
N TRP A 9 11.70 0.50 13.68
CA TRP A 9 10.51 0.50 12.82
C TRP A 9 9.39 1.40 13.36
N PHE A 10 9.29 1.55 14.68
CA PHE A 10 8.28 2.37 15.34
C PHE A 10 8.46 3.87 15.08
N LEU A 11 9.70 4.36 15.08
CA LEU A 11 9.99 5.78 14.82
C LEU A 11 9.66 6.17 13.38
N ARG A 12 9.82 5.24 12.42
CA ARG A 12 9.44 5.46 11.02
C ARG A 12 7.94 5.59 10.79
N LEU A 13 7.10 5.16 11.74
CA LEU A 13 5.65 5.30 11.61
C LEU A 13 5.21 6.77 11.68
N PHE A 14 6.00 7.62 12.34
CA PHE A 14 5.74 9.04 12.54
C PHE A 14 6.43 9.94 11.50
N ASP A 15 7.17 9.36 10.56
CA ASP A 15 7.77 10.12 9.46
C ASP A 15 6.69 10.55 8.46
N TRP A 16 6.41 11.84 8.41
CA TRP A 16 5.40 12.42 7.50
C TRP A 16 5.93 12.61 6.07
N HIS A 17 7.22 12.90 5.92
CA HIS A 17 7.85 13.23 4.64
C HIS A 17 8.00 11.97 3.75
N GLY A 18 7.30 11.97 2.62
CA GLY A 18 7.29 10.83 1.68
C GLY A 18 6.39 9.67 2.10
N SER A 19 5.56 9.85 3.13
CA SER A 19 4.65 8.81 3.61
C SER A 19 3.48 8.58 2.65
N VAL A 20 3.08 7.32 2.50
CA VAL A 20 1.84 6.94 1.80
C VAL A 20 0.62 7.46 2.56
N LEU A 21 0.74 7.71 3.87
CA LEU A 21 -0.35 8.18 4.72
C LEU A 21 -0.96 9.47 4.18
N SER A 22 -0.15 10.48 3.81
CA SER A 22 -0.67 11.74 3.25
C SER A 22 -1.42 11.54 1.93
N ARG A 23 -1.09 10.50 1.15
CA ARG A 23 -1.75 10.18 -0.12
C ARG A 23 -3.10 9.48 0.10
N ILE A 24 -3.23 8.68 1.15
CA ILE A 24 -4.49 7.95 1.47
C ILE A 24 -5.31 8.61 2.57
N ALA A 25 -4.80 9.64 3.24
CA ALA A 25 -5.42 10.29 4.39
C ALA A 25 -6.85 10.75 4.11
N PHE A 26 -7.09 11.33 2.93
CA PHE A 26 -8.43 11.73 2.51
C PHE A 26 -9.39 10.55 2.38
N ARG A 27 -8.94 9.43 1.83
CA ARG A 27 -9.78 8.21 1.72
C ARG A 27 -10.06 7.61 3.09
N LEU A 28 -9.06 7.67 3.98
CA LEU A 28 -9.17 7.20 5.36
C LEU A 28 -10.16 8.05 6.15
N SER A 29 -10.10 9.38 6.02
CA SER A 29 -11.01 10.29 6.71
C SER A 29 -12.44 10.15 6.21
N LEU A 30 -12.65 9.97 4.90
CA LEU A 30 -13.97 9.64 4.36
C LEU A 30 -14.52 8.33 4.94
N ASN A 31 -13.70 7.27 5.03
CA ASN A 31 -14.12 6.01 5.63
C ASN A 31 -14.50 6.17 7.11
N LEU A 32 -13.71 6.93 7.87
CA LEU A 32 -14.00 7.25 9.27
C LEU A 32 -15.32 8.00 9.42
N LEU A 33 -15.52 9.05 8.61
CA LEU A 33 -16.78 9.81 8.60
C LEU A 33 -17.97 8.90 8.31
N MET A 34 -17.84 8.01 7.32
CA MET A 34 -18.91 7.07 6.98
C MET A 34 -19.19 6.06 8.10
N SER A 35 -18.17 5.64 8.84
CA SER A 35 -18.34 4.79 10.03
C SER A 35 -19.10 5.52 11.14
N VAL A 36 -18.77 6.80 11.41
CA VAL A 36 -19.50 7.61 12.39
C VAL A 36 -20.96 7.80 11.98
N ILE A 37 -21.22 8.11 10.71
CA ILE A 37 -22.58 8.24 10.18
C ILE A 37 -23.35 6.93 10.35
N ALA A 38 -22.73 5.78 10.07
CA ALA A 38 -23.38 4.48 10.23
C ALA A 38 -23.74 4.18 11.69
N ILE A 39 -22.88 4.52 12.64
CA ILE A 39 -23.15 4.35 14.08
C ILE A 39 -24.30 5.26 14.53
N LEU A 40 -24.28 6.53 14.13
CA LEU A 40 -25.35 7.48 14.45
C LEU A 40 -26.67 7.08 13.81
N GLY A 41 -26.65 6.53 12.60
CA GLY A 41 -27.83 6.05 11.87
C GLY A 41 -28.40 4.72 12.36
N TYR A 42 -27.66 3.96 13.16
CA TYR A 42 -28.05 2.62 13.63
C TYR A 42 -29.40 2.56 14.36
N PRO A 43 -29.80 3.54 15.21
CA PRO A 43 -31.11 3.52 15.86
C PRO A 43 -32.29 3.55 14.89
N TRP A 44 -32.15 4.25 13.76
CA TRP A 44 -33.18 4.33 12.71
C TRP A 44 -33.11 3.18 11.70
N TYR A 45 -32.06 2.36 11.75
CA TYR A 45 -31.83 1.26 10.82
C TYR A 45 -33.00 0.26 10.78
N SER A 46 -33.59 -0.05 11.94
CA SER A 46 -34.75 -0.96 12.02
C SER A 46 -35.99 -0.45 11.28
N THR A 47 -36.10 0.87 11.06
CA THR A 47 -37.25 1.49 10.38
C THR A 47 -37.11 1.50 8.86
N LEU A 48 -35.90 1.27 8.35
CA LEU A 48 -35.58 1.34 6.92
C LEU A 48 -35.80 0.01 6.20
N GLY A 49 -35.94 -1.11 6.93
CA GLY A 49 -36.15 -2.44 6.33
C GLY A 49 -34.97 -2.98 5.52
N ILE A 50 -33.80 -2.34 5.61
CA ILE A 50 -32.57 -2.72 4.91
C ILE A 50 -31.82 -3.75 5.76
N HIS A 51 -31.39 -4.85 5.15
CA HIS A 51 -30.58 -5.88 5.79
C HIS A 51 -29.19 -5.97 5.15
N LEU A 52 -28.26 -5.15 5.63
CA LEU A 52 -26.82 -5.33 5.36
C LEU A 52 -26.29 -6.52 6.17
N THR A 53 -25.81 -7.54 5.46
CA THR A 53 -25.06 -8.66 6.03
C THR A 53 -23.57 -8.50 5.71
N THR A 54 -22.70 -9.11 6.52
CA THR A 54 -21.24 -9.02 6.35
C THR A 54 -20.70 -9.96 5.27
N ALA A 55 -21.45 -11.01 4.92
CA ALA A 55 -21.06 -12.05 3.95
C ALA A 55 -20.57 -11.51 2.59
N PRO A 56 -21.32 -10.63 1.88
CA PRO A 56 -20.86 -10.10 0.60
C PRO A 56 -19.58 -9.26 0.73
N PHE A 57 -19.43 -8.50 1.82
CA PHE A 57 -18.23 -7.69 2.05
C PHE A 57 -16.98 -8.55 2.29
N SER A 58 -17.11 -9.67 3.02
CA SER A 58 -16.02 -10.62 3.20
C SER A 58 -15.58 -11.21 1.87
N LEU A 59 -16.53 -11.63 1.01
CA LEU A 59 -16.20 -12.19 -0.31
C LEU A 59 -15.48 -11.19 -1.23
N ILE A 60 -15.94 -9.93 -1.23
CA ILE A 60 -15.30 -8.84 -1.97
C ILE A 60 -13.91 -8.56 -1.40
N GLY A 61 -13.77 -8.51 -0.07
CA GLY A 61 -12.49 -8.26 0.61
C GLY A 61 -11.43 -9.31 0.29
N VAL A 62 -11.82 -10.60 0.33
CA VAL A 62 -10.94 -11.72 -0.04
C VAL A 62 -10.48 -11.60 -1.50
N SER A 63 -11.42 -11.32 -2.41
CA SER A 63 -11.12 -11.14 -3.83
C SER A 63 -10.12 -10.00 -4.07
N ILE A 64 -10.34 -8.83 -3.44
CA ILE A 64 -9.44 -7.67 -3.54
C ILE A 64 -8.06 -8.00 -2.98
N ALA A 65 -7.99 -8.69 -1.83
CA ALA A 65 -6.72 -9.04 -1.20
C ALA A 65 -5.86 -9.93 -2.10
N ILE A 66 -6.47 -10.94 -2.75
CA ILE A 66 -5.79 -11.84 -3.68
C ILE A 66 -5.25 -11.05 -4.90
N PHE A 67 -6.10 -10.25 -5.54
CA PHE A 67 -5.67 -9.46 -6.70
C PHE A 67 -4.58 -8.44 -6.35
N LEU A 68 -4.68 -7.82 -5.18
CA LEU A 68 -3.65 -6.90 -4.70
C LEU A 68 -2.33 -7.61 -4.42
N GLY A 69 -2.37 -8.85 -3.91
CA GLY A 69 -1.20 -9.70 -3.75
C GLY A 69 -0.47 -9.94 -5.08
N PHE A 70 -1.21 -10.34 -6.12
CA PHE A 70 -0.62 -10.50 -7.46
C PHE A 70 -0.04 -9.20 -8.00
N ARG A 71 -0.76 -8.08 -7.86
CA ARG A 71 -0.30 -6.76 -8.31
C ARG A 71 0.97 -6.31 -7.59
N ASN A 72 1.06 -6.53 -6.27
CA ASN A 72 2.22 -6.17 -5.48
C ASN A 72 3.43 -7.01 -5.85
N ASN A 73 3.25 -8.33 -6.06
CA ASN A 73 4.31 -9.22 -6.50
C ASN A 73 4.91 -8.79 -7.85
N ALA A 74 4.04 -8.49 -8.83
CA ALA A 74 4.49 -8.02 -10.15
C ALA A 74 5.24 -6.67 -10.06
N SER A 75 4.69 -5.72 -9.28
CA SER A 75 5.31 -4.40 -9.08
C SER A 75 6.67 -4.51 -8.38
N TYR A 76 6.78 -5.39 -7.39
CA TYR A 76 8.03 -5.67 -6.70
C TYR A 76 9.07 -6.30 -7.61
N ALA A 77 8.67 -7.26 -8.46
CA ALA A 77 9.57 -7.86 -9.45
C ALA A 77 10.15 -6.81 -10.41
N ARG A 78 9.33 -5.89 -10.92
CA ARG A 78 9.79 -4.77 -11.78
C ARG A 78 10.75 -3.83 -11.04
N PHE A 79 10.48 -3.54 -9.76
CA PHE A 79 11.39 -2.73 -8.94
C PHE A 79 12.76 -3.39 -8.70
N ILE A 80 12.79 -4.72 -8.59
CA ILE A 80 14.04 -5.47 -8.47
C ILE A 80 14.79 -5.49 -9.81
N GLU A 81 14.11 -5.81 -10.91
CA GLU A 81 14.68 -5.85 -12.25
C GLU A 81 15.38 -4.53 -12.62
N ALA A 82 14.73 -3.39 -12.39
CA ALA A 82 15.33 -2.08 -12.65
C ALA A 82 16.66 -1.87 -11.89
N ARG A 83 16.76 -2.36 -10.65
CA ARG A 83 17.99 -2.26 -9.84
C ARG A 83 19.07 -3.22 -10.33
N THR A 84 18.70 -4.42 -10.76
CA THR A 84 19.64 -5.38 -11.36
C THR A 84 20.23 -4.81 -12.66
N LEU A 85 19.39 -4.24 -13.53
CA LEU A 85 19.84 -3.62 -14.77
C LEU A 85 20.79 -2.44 -14.51
N TRP A 86 20.46 -1.58 -13.55
CA TRP A 86 21.35 -0.48 -13.15
C TRP A 86 22.71 -0.97 -12.64
N GLY A 87 22.72 -2.03 -11.83
CA GLY A 87 23.97 -2.65 -11.36
C GLY A 87 24.81 -3.21 -12.50
N ASN A 88 24.17 -3.87 -13.48
CA ASN A 88 24.85 -4.41 -14.65
C ASN A 88 25.45 -3.30 -15.52
N MET A 89 24.73 -2.21 -15.76
CA MET A 89 25.26 -1.05 -16.50
C MET A 89 26.52 -0.48 -15.84
N GLN A 90 26.51 -0.32 -14.51
CA GLN A 90 27.69 0.16 -13.77
C GLN A 90 28.87 -0.81 -13.85
N HIS A 91 28.61 -2.12 -13.90
CA HIS A 91 29.66 -3.13 -14.06
C HIS A 91 30.29 -3.07 -15.45
N TYR A 92 29.47 -3.02 -16.50
CA TYR A 92 29.96 -2.93 -17.88
C TYR A 92 30.74 -1.64 -18.16
N SER A 93 30.31 -0.51 -17.60
CA SER A 93 31.05 0.76 -17.74
C SER A 93 32.42 0.72 -17.07
N ALA A 94 32.52 0.11 -15.88
CA ALA A 94 33.79 -0.07 -15.19
C ALA A 94 34.74 -1.01 -15.94
N LEU A 95 34.21 -2.09 -16.51
CA LEU A 95 34.99 -3.04 -17.32
C LEU A 95 35.53 -2.38 -18.60
N ALA A 96 34.69 -1.61 -19.30
CA ALA A 96 35.09 -0.88 -20.50
C ALA A 96 36.22 0.13 -20.23
N ALA A 97 36.18 0.82 -19.09
CA ALA A 97 37.23 1.76 -18.68
C ALA A 97 38.55 1.08 -18.27
N ALA A 98 38.55 -0.21 -17.93
CA ALA A 98 39.75 -0.96 -17.56
C ALA A 98 40.46 -1.62 -18.75
N LEU A 99 39.78 -1.73 -19.90
CA LEU A 99 40.27 -2.40 -21.11
C LEU A 99 40.70 -1.43 -22.22
N GLY A 100 40.49 -0.11 -22.05
CA GLY A 100 40.98 0.94 -22.92
C GLY A 100 42.08 1.76 -22.24
#